data_AF-A0A2D6R8I9-F1
#
_entry.id   AF-A0A2D6R8I9-F1
#
_cell.length_a   1.000
_cell.length_b   1.000
_cell.length_c   1.000
_cell.angle_alpha   90.00
_cell.angle_beta   90.00
_cell.angle_gamma   90.00
#
_symmetry.space_group_name_H-M   'P 1'
#
loop_
_entity.id
_entity.type
_entity.pdbx_description
1 polymer ?
#
loop_
_entity_poly.entity_id
_entity_poly.type
_entity_poly.pdbx_seq_one_letter_code
_entity_poly.pdbx_strand_id
1 'polypeptide(L)'
;MMMMDDDAMEKYGNDRPDLRKETGEKFAFTWVTNFPMFEFSETENRFLACHHPFTSPNLEDVQFLHTEKAKVRSRAYDLVLNGNEIGGGSIRIHDSALQADVFKSLGLSEDQANKKFGFLLDALKFAPPHGGLAFGLDRWAMIMAGKDSIRDVIAFPKNKEARDLMMDAPSGVSGEQLGDVGIKIK
;
A
#
# COMPACT_ATOMS: atom_id res chain seq x y z
N MET A 1 -16.20 -12.08 -5.39
CA MET A 1 -16.49 -11.29 -6.60
C MET A 1 -15.22 -10.55 -7.00
N MET A 2 -15.03 -10.21 -8.27
CA MET A 2 -13.90 -9.38 -8.73
C MET A 2 -14.47 -8.18 -9.48
N MET A 3 -13.84 -7.03 -9.31
CA MET A 3 -14.24 -5.73 -9.85
C MET A 3 -12.99 -4.98 -10.30
N MET A 4 -13.08 -4.22 -11.38
CA MET A 4 -12.02 -3.27 -11.74
C MET A 4 -12.19 -1.99 -10.91
N ASP A 5 -11.09 -1.29 -10.66
CA ASP A 5 -11.10 -0.02 -9.95
C ASP A 5 -12.05 0.99 -10.60
N ASP A 6 -11.97 1.15 -11.93
CA ASP A 6 -12.87 2.01 -12.69
C ASP A 6 -14.35 1.64 -12.49
N ASP A 7 -14.69 0.34 -12.51
CA ASP A 7 -16.06 -0.14 -12.28
C ASP A 7 -16.53 0.16 -10.84
N ALA A 8 -15.62 0.02 -9.87
CA ALA A 8 -15.90 0.28 -8.45
C ALA A 8 -16.16 1.77 -8.23
N MET A 9 -15.30 2.62 -8.80
CA MET A 9 -15.43 4.08 -8.77
C MET A 9 -16.70 4.55 -9.47
N GLU A 10 -17.03 4.02 -10.65
CA GLU A 10 -18.26 4.38 -11.37
C GLU A 10 -19.52 3.99 -10.60
N LYS A 11 -19.54 2.76 -10.06
CA LYS A 11 -20.77 2.20 -9.48
C LYS A 11 -20.99 2.59 -8.02
N TYR A 12 -19.93 2.73 -7.22
CA TYR A 12 -20.01 2.96 -5.78
C TYR A 12 -19.32 4.25 -5.32
N GLY A 13 -18.62 4.96 -6.22
CA GLY A 13 -17.88 6.18 -5.88
C GLY A 13 -16.65 5.95 -5.01
N ASN A 14 -16.21 4.70 -4.84
CA ASN A 14 -15.01 4.33 -4.07
C ASN A 14 -14.50 2.93 -4.46
N ASP A 15 -13.24 2.67 -4.12
CA ASP A 15 -12.49 1.43 -4.34
C ASP A 15 -12.76 0.34 -3.27
N ARG A 16 -13.60 0.63 -2.27
CA ARG A 16 -13.88 -0.26 -1.14
C ARG A 16 -15.39 -0.43 -0.97
N PRO A 17 -16.09 -1.00 -1.96
CA PRO A 17 -17.54 -1.07 -1.90
C PRO A 17 -18.00 -2.03 -0.80
N ASP A 18 -19.05 -1.65 -0.09
CA ASP A 18 -19.82 -2.59 0.73
C ASP A 18 -20.88 -3.27 -0.14
N LEU A 19 -20.63 -4.54 -0.47
CA LEU A 19 -21.51 -5.31 -1.35
C LEU A 19 -22.66 -6.00 -0.61
N ARG A 20 -22.74 -5.86 0.72
CA ARG A 20 -23.83 -6.46 1.49
C ARG A 20 -25.16 -5.87 1.05
N LYS A 21 -26.11 -6.75 0.72
CA LYS A 21 -27.50 -6.35 0.46
C LYS A 21 -28.26 -6.20 1.79
N GLU A 22 -29.39 -5.49 1.74
CA GLU A 22 -30.32 -5.38 2.88
C GLU A 22 -30.81 -6.74 3.41
N THR A 23 -30.60 -7.83 2.66
CA THR A 23 -31.05 -9.20 2.96
C THR A 23 -30.24 -9.94 4.04
N GLY A 24 -29.43 -9.26 4.85
CA GLY A 24 -28.85 -9.84 6.08
C GLY A 24 -27.54 -10.63 5.91
N GLU A 25 -26.81 -10.42 4.83
CA GLU A 25 -25.48 -11.01 4.63
C GLU A 25 -24.47 -10.46 5.66
N LYS A 26 -23.80 -11.35 6.41
CA LYS A 26 -22.81 -10.95 7.42
C LYS A 26 -21.48 -10.48 6.81
N PHE A 27 -21.05 -11.11 5.72
CA PHE A 27 -19.75 -10.86 5.07
C PHE A 27 -19.89 -10.87 3.55
N ALA A 28 -19.40 -9.82 2.89
CA ALA A 28 -19.33 -9.69 1.45
C ALA A 28 -17.92 -9.29 1.01
N PHE A 29 -17.23 -10.20 0.33
CA PHE A 29 -15.86 -10.02 -0.15
C PHE A 29 -15.82 -9.62 -1.63
N THR A 30 -14.93 -8.69 -1.97
CA THR A 30 -14.59 -8.38 -3.35
C THR A 30 -13.11 -8.15 -3.54
N TRP A 31 -12.60 -8.58 -4.69
CA TRP A 31 -11.31 -8.13 -5.20
C TRP A 31 -11.51 -6.88 -6.03
N VAL A 32 -10.74 -5.83 -5.75
CA VAL A 32 -10.61 -4.67 -6.62
C VAL A 32 -9.25 -4.74 -7.29
N THR A 33 -9.22 -4.53 -8.61
CA THR A 33 -8.06 -4.80 -9.48
C THR A 33 -7.92 -3.71 -10.53
N ASN A 34 -6.84 -3.73 -11.31
CA ASN A 34 -6.60 -2.77 -12.40
C ASN A 34 -6.48 -1.32 -11.94
N PHE A 35 -6.03 -1.09 -10.71
CA PHE A 35 -5.73 0.24 -10.20
C PHE A 35 -4.78 1.01 -11.12
N PRO A 36 -4.89 2.34 -11.22
CA PRO A 36 -3.90 3.16 -11.90
C PRO A 36 -2.52 2.94 -11.30
N MET A 37 -1.49 2.92 -12.16
CA MET A 37 -0.10 2.83 -11.72
C MET A 37 0.43 4.17 -11.21
N PHE A 38 -0.07 5.26 -11.80
CA PHE A 38 0.37 6.62 -11.50
C PHE A 38 -0.82 7.54 -11.21
N GLU A 39 -0.63 8.44 -10.25
CA GLU A 39 -1.56 9.51 -9.91
C GLU A 39 -0.87 10.85 -10.10
N PHE A 40 -1.56 11.82 -10.69
CA PHE A 40 -1.01 13.16 -10.84
C PHE A 40 -1.15 13.95 -9.53
N SER A 41 -0.03 14.36 -8.95
CA SER A 41 -0.02 15.25 -7.78
C SER A 41 -0.03 16.70 -8.23
N GLU A 42 -1.13 17.41 -7.95
CA GLU A 42 -1.21 18.86 -8.18
C GLU A 42 -0.20 19.63 -7.32
N THR A 43 0.08 19.14 -6.11
CA THR A 43 1.02 19.80 -5.18
C THR A 43 2.47 19.70 -5.65
N GLU A 44 2.88 18.54 -6.17
CA GLU A 44 4.25 18.34 -6.67
C GLU A 44 4.36 18.60 -8.18
N ASN A 45 3.26 18.91 -8.85
CA ASN A 45 3.13 19.09 -10.30
C ASN A 45 3.81 17.97 -11.12
N ARG A 46 3.61 16.72 -10.68
CA ARG A 46 4.19 15.52 -11.33
C ARG A 46 3.37 14.28 -11.01
N PHE A 47 3.57 13.23 -11.83
CA PHE A 47 3.04 11.90 -11.53
C PHE A 47 3.82 11.24 -10.40
N LEU A 48 3.08 10.68 -9.45
CA LEU A 48 3.56 9.84 -8.36
C LEU A 48 3.06 8.40 -8.59
N ALA A 49 3.71 7.42 -7.98
CA ALA A 49 3.22 6.05 -8.01
C ALA A 49 2.03 5.90 -7.04
N CYS A 50 0.91 5.32 -7.49
CA CYS A 50 -0.23 5.03 -6.60
C CYS A 50 0.13 3.96 -5.57
N HIS A 51 0.90 2.97 -6.00
CA HIS A 51 1.38 1.86 -5.19
C HIS A 51 2.90 1.90 -5.07
N HIS A 52 3.47 0.95 -4.32
CA HIS A 52 4.92 0.84 -4.19
C HIS A 52 5.62 0.83 -5.57
N PRO A 53 6.74 1.56 -5.79
CA PRO A 53 7.40 1.72 -7.11
C PRO A 53 7.90 0.44 -7.81
N PHE A 54 7.80 -0.70 -7.14
CA PHE A 54 8.16 -2.03 -7.64
C PHE A 54 6.94 -2.83 -8.09
N THR A 55 5.76 -2.24 -8.02
CA THR A 55 4.52 -2.80 -8.56
C THR A 55 4.62 -2.86 -10.08
N SER A 56 4.39 -4.04 -10.65
CA SER A 56 4.41 -4.24 -12.09
C SER A 56 3.28 -3.45 -12.76
N PRO A 57 3.56 -2.72 -13.85
CA PRO A 57 2.50 -2.29 -14.75
C PRO A 57 1.78 -3.53 -15.32
N ASN A 58 0.57 -3.32 -15.82
CA ASN A 58 -0.02 -4.23 -16.77
C ASN A 58 0.86 -4.24 -18.03
N LEU A 59 1.24 -5.43 -18.50
CA LEU A 59 2.22 -5.60 -19.56
C LEU A 59 1.74 -5.01 -20.90
N GLU A 60 0.42 -4.97 -21.13
CA GLU A 60 -0.20 -4.36 -22.31
C GLU A 60 -0.04 -2.83 -22.33
N ASP A 61 0.11 -2.22 -21.15
CA ASP A 61 0.10 -0.77 -20.97
C ASP A 61 1.52 -0.18 -20.87
N VAL A 62 2.57 -1.02 -20.89
CA VAL A 62 3.99 -0.59 -20.76
C VAL A 62 4.37 0.46 -21.80
N GLN A 63 3.80 0.37 -23.01
CA GLN A 63 4.01 1.35 -24.08
C GLN A 63 3.59 2.79 -23.72
N PHE A 64 2.73 2.97 -22.71
CA PHE A 64 2.23 4.27 -22.27
C PHE A 64 3.01 4.89 -21.11
N LEU A 65 4.04 4.22 -20.57
CA LEU A 65 4.80 4.66 -19.39
C LEU A 65 5.34 6.10 -19.50
N HIS A 66 5.72 6.54 -20.70
CA HIS A 66 6.30 7.88 -20.91
C HIS A 66 5.37 8.88 -21.60
N THR A 67 4.25 8.42 -22.15
CA THR A 67 3.35 9.23 -22.98
C THR A 67 2.02 9.48 -22.29
N GLU A 68 1.26 8.42 -22.01
CA GLU A 68 -0.10 8.46 -21.47
C GLU A 68 -0.18 7.77 -20.10
N LYS A 69 0.60 8.26 -19.13
CA LYS A 69 0.76 7.66 -17.78
C LYS A 69 -0.57 7.34 -17.09
N ALA A 70 -1.60 8.17 -17.27
CA ALA A 70 -2.92 7.95 -16.69
C ALA A 70 -3.63 6.67 -17.20
N LYS A 71 -3.23 6.13 -18.37
CA LYS A 71 -3.76 4.88 -18.91
C LYS A 71 -3.05 3.63 -18.38
N VAL A 72 -1.93 3.80 -17.69
CA VAL A 72 -1.12 2.66 -17.25
C VAL A 72 -1.77 2.05 -16.03
N ARG A 73 -2.36 0.86 -16.20
CA ARG A 73 -2.87 0.08 -15.06
C ARG A 73 -1.72 -0.64 -14.39
N SER A 74 -1.88 -0.88 -13.10
CA SER A 74 -0.98 -1.69 -12.30
C SER A 74 -1.52 -3.12 -12.15
N ARG A 75 -0.63 -4.07 -11.91
CA ARG A 75 -0.97 -5.43 -11.47
C ARG A 75 -1.09 -5.49 -9.95
N ALA A 76 -1.74 -4.49 -9.37
CA ALA A 76 -2.12 -4.42 -7.96
C ALA A 76 -3.55 -4.90 -7.76
N TYR A 77 -3.84 -5.33 -6.54
CA TYR A 77 -5.13 -5.87 -6.16
C TYR A 77 -5.36 -5.69 -4.67
N ASP A 78 -6.59 -5.32 -4.32
CA ASP A 78 -7.06 -5.18 -2.95
C ASP A 78 -8.18 -6.16 -2.68
N LEU A 79 -8.13 -6.78 -1.51
CA LEU A 79 -9.22 -7.56 -0.95
C LEU A 79 -10.04 -6.65 -0.04
N VAL A 80 -11.29 -6.48 -0.37
CA VAL A 80 -12.26 -5.67 0.37
C VAL A 80 -13.30 -6.59 1.01
N LEU A 81 -13.66 -6.30 2.26
CA LEU A 81 -14.71 -6.96 3.02
C LEU A 81 -15.61 -5.91 3.67
N ASN A 82 -16.91 -5.94 3.36
CA ASN A 82 -17.90 -5.06 4.00
C ASN A 82 -17.49 -3.57 3.96
N GLY A 83 -16.99 -3.11 2.82
CA GLY A 83 -16.53 -1.73 2.65
C GLY A 83 -15.17 -1.39 3.28
N ASN A 84 -14.42 -2.39 3.74
CA ASN A 84 -13.11 -2.22 4.34
C ASN A 84 -12.04 -2.94 3.51
N GLU A 85 -10.97 -2.26 3.17
CA GLU A 85 -9.76 -2.91 2.64
C GLU A 85 -9.16 -3.79 3.74
N ILE A 86 -9.05 -5.08 3.52
CA ILE A 86 -8.59 -6.07 4.51
C ILE A 86 -7.32 -6.80 4.08
N GLY A 87 -6.84 -6.53 2.87
CA GLY A 87 -5.54 -6.94 2.39
C GLY A 87 -5.26 -6.33 1.03
N GLY A 88 -3.99 -6.23 0.69
CA GLY A 88 -3.54 -5.62 -0.56
C GLY A 88 -2.25 -6.27 -1.04
N GLY A 89 -2.04 -6.25 -2.35
CA GLY A 89 -0.91 -6.92 -2.96
C GLY A 89 -0.65 -6.46 -4.37
N SER A 90 0.50 -6.88 -4.90
CA SER A 90 0.78 -6.68 -6.31
C SER A 90 1.78 -7.70 -6.85
N ILE A 91 1.73 -7.88 -8.17
CA ILE A 91 2.82 -8.53 -8.89
C ILE A 91 3.99 -7.55 -8.95
N ARG A 92 5.20 -8.05 -8.70
CA ARG A 92 6.40 -7.23 -8.65
C ARG A 92 7.15 -7.26 -9.98
N ILE A 93 7.83 -6.17 -10.27
CA ILE A 93 8.75 -6.10 -11.40
C ILE A 93 9.97 -6.97 -11.05
N HIS A 94 10.27 -7.92 -11.92
CA HIS A 94 11.45 -8.78 -11.83
C HIS A 94 12.44 -8.53 -12.99
N ASP A 95 12.00 -7.85 -14.04
CA ASP A 95 12.87 -7.43 -15.14
C ASP A 95 13.55 -6.10 -14.82
N SER A 96 14.89 -6.08 -14.87
CA SER A 96 15.67 -4.91 -14.49
C SER A 96 15.49 -3.73 -15.45
N ALA A 97 15.29 -3.99 -16.75
CA ALA A 97 15.09 -2.94 -17.74
C ALA A 97 13.74 -2.26 -17.52
N LEU A 98 12.68 -3.03 -17.28
CA LEU A 98 11.36 -2.52 -16.95
C LEU A 98 11.36 -1.73 -15.64
N GLN A 99 12.08 -2.20 -14.60
CA GLN A 99 12.16 -1.46 -13.33
C GLN A 99 12.86 -0.11 -13.50
N ALA A 100 13.95 -0.07 -14.29
CA ALA A 100 14.64 1.17 -14.62
C ALA A 100 13.73 2.12 -15.42
N ASP A 101 12.95 1.59 -16.36
CA ASP A 101 12.03 2.38 -17.18
C ASP A 101 10.88 2.99 -16.35
N VAL A 102 10.35 2.23 -15.40
CA VAL A 102 9.35 2.69 -14.41
C VAL A 102 9.93 3.76 -13.49
N PHE A 103 11.18 3.63 -13.02
CA PHE A 103 11.80 4.69 -12.22
C PHE A 103 12.01 5.98 -13.03
N LYS A 104 12.43 5.85 -14.28
CA LYS A 104 12.59 6.98 -15.18
C LYS A 104 11.24 7.67 -15.42
N SER A 105 10.15 6.93 -15.58
CA SER A 105 8.81 7.51 -15.76
C SER A 105 8.31 8.28 -14.52
N LEU A 106 8.76 7.88 -13.33
CA LEU A 106 8.56 8.58 -12.05
C LEU A 106 9.53 9.75 -11.80
N GLY A 107 10.45 10.02 -12.73
CA GLY A 107 11.44 11.09 -12.61
C GLY A 107 12.57 10.79 -11.61
N LEU A 108 12.80 9.52 -11.27
CA LEU A 108 13.94 9.10 -10.47
C LEU A 108 15.16 8.91 -11.40
N SER A 109 16.27 9.58 -11.08
CA SER A 109 17.54 9.29 -11.76
C SER A 109 18.11 7.94 -11.31
N GLU A 110 19.01 7.38 -12.11
CA GLU A 110 19.69 6.12 -11.78
C GLU A 110 20.45 6.22 -10.44
N ASP A 111 21.16 7.32 -10.20
CA ASP A 111 21.85 7.57 -8.92
C ASP A 111 20.87 7.63 -7.73
N GLN A 112 19.72 8.27 -7.90
CA GLN A 112 18.70 8.35 -6.86
C GLN A 112 18.08 6.98 -6.58
N ALA A 113 17.81 6.20 -7.64
CA ALA A 113 17.28 4.85 -7.53
C ALA A 113 18.29 3.92 -6.82
N ASN A 114 19.56 3.96 -7.21
CA ASN A 114 20.62 3.16 -6.59
C ASN A 114 20.87 3.56 -5.12
N LYS A 115 20.87 4.86 -4.80
CA LYS A 115 21.05 5.32 -3.42
C LYS A 115 19.91 4.87 -2.49
N LYS A 116 18.67 4.81 -3.00
CA LYS A 116 17.50 4.41 -2.20
C LYS A 116 17.30 2.89 -2.18
N PHE A 117 17.56 2.21 -3.29
CA PHE A 117 17.11 0.85 -3.53
C PHE A 117 18.20 -0.09 -4.09
N GLY A 118 19.46 0.34 -4.18
CA GLY A 118 20.53 -0.42 -4.85
C GLY A 118 20.65 -1.87 -4.37
N PHE A 119 20.60 -2.09 -3.06
CA PHE A 119 20.63 -3.44 -2.48
C PHE A 119 19.50 -4.34 -3.00
N LEU A 120 18.30 -3.79 -3.18
CA LEU A 120 17.15 -4.52 -3.67
C LEU A 120 17.22 -4.71 -5.18
N LEU A 121 17.67 -3.69 -5.92
CA LEU A 121 17.86 -3.77 -7.38
C LEU A 121 18.90 -4.84 -7.75
N ASP A 122 19.97 -4.96 -6.98
CA ASP A 122 20.97 -6.00 -7.16
C ASP A 122 20.39 -7.40 -6.90
N ALA A 123 19.54 -7.55 -5.88
CA ALA A 123 18.86 -8.82 -5.62
C ALA A 123 17.82 -9.17 -6.71
N LEU A 124 17.09 -8.18 -7.21
CA LEU A 124 16.03 -8.37 -8.22
C LEU A 124 16.56 -8.85 -9.57
N LYS A 125 17.83 -8.58 -9.90
CA LYS A 125 18.50 -9.14 -11.11
C LYS A 125 18.43 -10.67 -11.17
N PHE A 126 18.28 -11.34 -10.02
CA PHE A 126 18.22 -12.79 -9.91
C PHE A 126 16.82 -13.30 -9.48
N ALA A 127 15.83 -12.42 -9.34
CA ALA A 127 14.52 -12.79 -8.85
C ALA A 127 13.66 -13.40 -9.98
N PRO A 128 12.94 -14.51 -9.74
CA PRO A 128 11.91 -14.98 -10.67
C PRO A 128 10.69 -14.03 -10.65
N PRO A 129 9.74 -14.20 -11.59
CA PRO A 129 8.43 -13.57 -11.47
C PRO A 129 7.82 -13.87 -10.10
N HIS A 130 7.45 -12.82 -9.36
CA HIS A 130 6.94 -12.95 -8.01
C HIS A 130 5.87 -11.90 -7.71
N GLY A 131 5.08 -12.18 -6.68
CA GLY A 131 4.00 -11.33 -6.20
C GLY A 131 3.61 -11.77 -4.80
N GLY A 132 2.83 -10.97 -4.12
CA GLY A 132 2.40 -11.29 -2.78
C GLY A 132 1.26 -10.41 -2.31
N LEU A 133 0.78 -10.72 -1.12
CA LEU A 133 -0.32 -10.05 -0.48
C LEU A 133 -0.07 -9.96 1.02
N ALA A 134 -0.45 -8.83 1.61
CA ALA A 134 -0.46 -8.64 3.05
C ALA A 134 -1.89 -8.45 3.53
N PHE A 135 -2.27 -9.13 4.63
CA PHE A 135 -3.57 -8.97 5.27
C PHE A 135 -3.47 -8.00 6.44
N GLY A 136 -4.46 -7.12 6.57
CA GLY A 136 -4.67 -6.32 7.78
C GLY A 136 -5.33 -7.18 8.86
N LEU A 137 -4.54 -7.99 9.57
CA LEU A 137 -5.06 -9.00 10.50
C LEU A 137 -5.93 -8.39 11.62
N ASP A 138 -5.56 -7.24 12.17
CA ASP A 138 -6.36 -6.57 13.20
C ASP A 138 -7.72 -6.13 12.65
N ARG A 139 -7.76 -5.68 11.40
CA ARG A 139 -9.00 -5.27 10.73
C ARG A 139 -9.87 -6.47 10.40
N TRP A 140 -9.27 -7.59 9.99
CA TRP A 140 -9.96 -8.88 9.87
C TRP A 140 -10.63 -9.28 11.18
N ALA A 141 -9.85 -9.31 12.28
CA ALA A 141 -10.35 -9.67 13.59
C ALA A 141 -11.47 -8.73 14.07
N MET A 142 -11.30 -7.41 13.86
CA MET A 142 -12.31 -6.39 14.18
C MET A 142 -13.65 -6.67 13.48
N ILE A 143 -13.62 -6.90 12.16
CA ILE A 143 -14.83 -7.16 11.37
C ILE A 143 -15.47 -8.48 11.78
N MET A 144 -14.67 -9.55 11.97
CA MET A 144 -15.16 -10.86 12.40
C MET A 144 -15.78 -10.84 13.80
N ALA A 145 -15.23 -10.05 14.71
CA ALA A 145 -15.72 -9.87 16.07
C ALA A 145 -16.90 -8.86 16.17
N GLY A 146 -17.31 -8.25 15.05
CA GLY A 146 -18.37 -7.23 15.03
C GLY A 146 -18.02 -6.00 15.87
N LYS A 147 -16.75 -5.57 15.84
CA LYS A 147 -16.24 -4.40 16.57
C LYS A 147 -16.10 -3.20 15.63
N ASP A 148 -16.18 -2.01 16.21
CA ASP A 148 -16.00 -0.74 15.48
C ASP A 148 -14.56 -0.23 15.51
N SER A 149 -13.70 -0.85 16.32
CA SER A 149 -12.30 -0.46 16.45
C SER A 149 -11.37 -1.67 16.54
N ILE A 150 -10.24 -1.60 15.84
CA ILE A 150 -9.16 -2.59 15.98
C ILE A 150 -8.62 -2.65 17.41
N ARG A 151 -8.81 -1.59 18.20
CA ARG A 151 -8.41 -1.58 19.61
C ARG A 151 -9.13 -2.64 20.45
N ASP A 152 -10.34 -3.03 20.05
CA ASP A 152 -11.14 -4.03 20.77
C ASP A 152 -10.71 -5.47 20.49
N VAL A 153 -9.75 -5.66 19.55
CA VAL A 153 -9.17 -6.97 19.20
C VAL A 153 -7.67 -7.03 19.42
N ILE A 154 -7.08 -5.97 19.98
CA ILE A 154 -5.68 -5.89 20.39
C ILE A 154 -5.65 -5.91 21.91
N ALA A 155 -4.83 -6.77 22.53
CA ALA A 155 -4.82 -6.93 23.99
C ALA A 155 -4.42 -5.64 24.75
N PHE A 156 -3.44 -4.89 24.24
CA PHE A 156 -2.92 -3.66 24.85
C PHE A 156 -2.80 -2.54 23.79
N PRO A 157 -3.93 -1.98 23.32
CA PRO A 157 -3.94 -0.98 22.27
C PRO A 157 -3.45 0.36 22.76
N LYS A 158 -3.03 1.23 21.84
CA LYS A 158 -2.70 2.63 22.12
C LYS A 158 -3.90 3.53 21.89
N ASN A 159 -3.97 4.67 22.59
CA ASN A 159 -5.00 5.68 22.35
C ASN A 159 -4.77 6.42 21.00
N LYS A 160 -5.63 7.40 20.68
CA LYS A 160 -5.52 8.18 19.42
C LYS A 160 -4.24 9.03 19.33
N GLU A 161 -3.58 9.27 20.46
CA GLU A 161 -2.32 10.01 20.57
C GLU A 161 -1.10 9.06 20.61
N ALA A 162 -1.29 7.78 20.25
CA ALA A 162 -0.28 6.73 20.31
C ALA A 162 0.31 6.49 21.71
N ARG A 163 -0.41 6.85 22.78
CA ARG A 163 -0.02 6.60 24.18
C ARG A 163 -0.57 5.28 24.71
N ASP A 164 0.26 4.60 25.48
CA ASP A 164 -0.10 3.48 26.34
C ASP A 164 -0.46 4.01 27.73
N LEU A 165 -1.74 3.99 28.07
CA LEU A 165 -2.21 4.48 29.36
C LEU A 165 -1.94 3.51 30.51
N MET A 166 -1.71 2.23 30.23
CA MET A 166 -1.44 1.22 31.24
C MET A 166 0.02 1.29 31.70
N MET A 167 0.93 1.48 30.75
CA MET A 167 2.38 1.52 31.01
C MET A 167 2.94 2.94 31.11
N ASP A 168 2.10 3.97 30.98
CA ASP A 168 2.49 5.39 30.90
C ASP A 168 3.61 5.62 29.86
N ALA A 169 3.38 5.16 28.63
CA ALA A 169 4.35 5.24 27.54
C ALA A 169 3.80 6.05 26.34
N PRO A 170 4.65 6.77 25.57
CA PRO A 170 6.09 6.94 25.77
C PRO A 170 6.40 7.78 27.03
N SER A 171 7.56 7.54 27.63
CA SER A 171 8.07 8.24 28.81
C SER A 171 9.46 8.80 28.56
N GLY A 172 9.94 9.66 29.47
CA GLY A 172 11.28 10.23 29.40
C GLY A 172 12.38 9.19 29.64
N VAL A 173 13.55 9.41 29.03
CA VAL A 173 14.77 8.63 29.25
C VAL A 173 15.81 9.46 30.01
N SER A 174 16.76 8.81 30.69
CA SER A 174 17.79 9.54 31.44
C SER A 174 18.81 10.20 30.50
N GLY A 175 19.49 11.24 31.00
CA GLY A 175 20.58 11.88 30.26
C GLY A 175 21.76 10.95 29.99
N GLU A 176 22.02 10.00 30.89
CA GLU A 176 23.04 8.96 30.72
C GLU A 176 22.71 8.06 29.53
N GLN A 177 21.47 7.54 29.46
CA GLN A 177 21.02 6.72 28.33
C GLN A 177 21.10 7.46 26.99
N LEU A 178 20.76 8.75 26.98
CA LEU A 178 20.90 9.60 25.81
C LEU A 178 22.37 9.81 25.43
N GLY A 179 23.25 9.98 26.42
CA GLY A 179 24.69 10.08 26.26
C GLY A 179 25.30 8.82 25.64
N ASP A 180 24.90 7.63 26.10
CA ASP A 180 25.39 6.33 25.61
C ASP A 180 25.14 6.14 24.11
N VAL A 181 24.03 6.67 23.59
CA VAL A 181 23.67 6.61 22.16
C VAL A 181 24.00 7.90 21.40
N GLY A 182 24.65 8.87 22.05
CA GLY A 182 25.07 10.13 21.44
C GLY A 182 23.93 11.05 20.99
N ILE A 183 22.75 10.94 21.60
CA ILE A 183 21.56 11.73 21.25
C ILE A 183 21.40 12.90 22.23
N LYS A 184 21.02 14.06 21.72
CA LYS A 184 20.60 15.21 22.52
C LYS A 184 19.21 15.66 22.10
N ILE A 185 18.28 15.68 23.05
CA ILE A 185 16.94 16.22 22.83
C ILE A 185 17.07 17.76 22.68
N LYS A 186 16.43 18.31 21.64
CA LYS A 186 16.42 19.75 21.37
C LYS A 186 15.37 20.46 22.20
#